data_AF-A0A0D9UXB9-F1
#
_entry.id   AF-A0A0D9UXB9-F1
#
_cell.length_a   1.000
_cell.length_b   1.000
_cell.length_c   1.000
_cell.angle_alpha   90.00
_cell.angle_beta   90.00
_cell.angle_gamma   90.00
#
_symmetry.space_group_name_H-M   'P 1'
#
loop_
_entity.id
_entity.type
_entity.pdbx_description
1 polymer ?
#
loop_
_entity_poly.entity_id
_entity_poly.type
_entity_poly.pdbx_seq_one_letter_code
_entity_poly.pdbx_strand_id
1 'polypeptide(L)'
;MGSRLIVQASKRGDTSLKASVTNASLIAEERITVLVIGSGGREHALCYALNRSPSCDAVLCAPGNAGIAQSGDATCISDLDISDSVAVIAFCRKMGVGMVVVGPEAPLVTGLVNDLVKAEIPTFGPSSKAAALEGSKDFMKKLCDKYNIPTAQYRTFTDPVEAKQYVKDQGAPIVVKADGLAAGKGVVVAMSLDEAFEAIDSMLVQGSFGSAGSRVLMMRLESDLAQVLLSACRGELGDVSLTWSPEMAMVVVMASQGYPGSYKKGTVIRNINKAEQVSPAVKIFHAGTALDGDGNLVAVGGRVLGITAKGKDIEEARERAYDAVEV
;
A
#
# COMPACT_ATOMS: atom_id res chain seq x y z
N MET A 1 -27.88 43.38 -11.33
CA MET A 1 -26.80 44.18 -10.71
C MET A 1 -25.48 43.49 -10.99
N GLY A 2 -24.80 43.91 -12.06
CA GLY A 2 -23.48 43.39 -12.41
C GLY A 2 -22.41 44.35 -11.90
N SER A 3 -21.50 43.84 -11.07
CA SER A 3 -20.26 44.54 -10.73
C SER A 3 -19.10 43.60 -11.05
N ARG A 4 -18.39 43.95 -12.13
CA ARG A 4 -17.06 43.43 -12.46
C ARG A 4 -16.08 43.92 -11.38
N LEU A 5 -15.34 43.00 -10.78
CA LEU A 5 -14.13 43.32 -10.01
C LEU A 5 -12.93 42.88 -10.84
N ILE A 6 -12.25 43.89 -11.39
CA ILE A 6 -10.94 43.83 -12.01
C ILE A 6 -9.94 44.07 -10.88
N VAL A 7 -8.96 43.18 -10.69
CA VAL A 7 -7.79 43.46 -9.85
C VAL A 7 -6.58 43.63 -10.76
N GLN A 8 -6.08 44.85 -10.83
CA GLN A 8 -4.84 45.23 -11.51
C GLN A 8 -3.62 44.79 -10.70
N ALA A 9 -2.65 44.19 -11.38
CA ALA A 9 -1.27 44.16 -10.93
C ALA A 9 -0.58 45.48 -11.27
N SER A 10 0.19 46.06 -10.34
CA SER A 10 1.24 47.03 -10.69
C SER A 10 2.35 47.07 -9.64
N LYS A 11 3.57 47.08 -10.15
CA LYS A 11 4.88 46.96 -9.51
C LYS A 11 5.39 48.29 -8.94
N ARG A 12 6.25 48.20 -7.91
CA ARG A 12 7.50 48.97 -7.68
C ARG A 12 8.34 48.11 -6.71
N GLY A 13 9.65 47.90 -6.79
CA GLY A 13 10.80 48.30 -7.61
C GLY A 13 12.01 47.73 -6.85
N ASP A 14 12.80 46.82 -7.45
CA ASP A 14 14.23 46.99 -7.80
C ASP A 14 15.11 47.56 -6.66
N THR A 15 16.18 46.95 -6.14
CA THR A 15 17.30 46.21 -6.78
C THR A 15 18.18 45.56 -5.69
N SER A 16 18.93 44.52 -6.10
CA SER A 16 20.21 44.02 -5.54
C SER A 16 20.27 43.44 -4.12
N LEU A 17 20.21 42.11 -4.05
CA LEU A 17 21.30 41.26 -3.55
C LEU A 17 21.06 39.85 -4.09
N LYS A 18 21.62 39.58 -5.28
CA LYS A 18 21.78 38.21 -5.77
C LYS A 18 22.84 37.55 -4.90
N ALA A 19 22.43 36.91 -3.81
CA ALA A 19 23.23 35.85 -3.22
C ALA A 19 23.11 34.64 -4.14
N SER A 20 24.09 34.47 -5.02
CA SER A 20 24.34 33.18 -5.65
C SER A 20 24.77 32.21 -4.56
N VAL A 21 23.83 31.47 -4.00
CA VAL A 21 24.15 30.33 -3.14
C VAL A 21 24.43 29.14 -4.05
N THR A 22 25.56 29.20 -4.77
CA THR A 22 26.34 28.01 -5.05
C THR A 22 27.13 27.72 -3.78
N ASN A 23 26.48 27.06 -2.83
CA ASN A 23 27.17 26.29 -1.81
C ASN A 23 26.37 25.01 -1.66
N ALA A 24 26.86 23.98 -2.36
CA ALA A 24 26.70 22.60 -1.96
C ALA A 24 27.35 22.44 -0.58
N SER A 25 26.66 22.89 0.47
CA SER A 25 26.72 22.25 1.77
C SER A 25 25.40 21.52 1.89
N LEU A 26 25.36 20.32 1.32
CA LEU A 26 24.47 19.29 1.83
C LEU A 26 24.82 19.20 3.32
N ILE A 27 24.00 19.81 4.17
CA ILE A 27 23.86 19.27 5.51
C ILE A 27 23.49 17.83 5.22
N ALA A 28 24.37 16.88 5.54
CA ALA A 28 24.01 15.48 5.48
C ALA A 28 22.77 15.38 6.37
N GLU A 29 21.59 15.31 5.75
CA GLU A 29 20.36 15.07 6.49
C GLU A 29 20.62 13.80 7.27
N GLU A 30 20.42 13.88 8.58
CA GLU A 30 20.72 12.80 9.50
C GLU A 30 19.98 11.56 9.00
N ARG A 31 20.72 10.51 8.62
CA ARG A 31 20.12 9.30 8.06
C ARG A 31 19.25 8.68 9.14
N ILE A 32 18.03 8.30 8.78
CA ILE A 32 17.05 7.80 9.75
C ILE A 32 16.83 6.29 9.64
N THR A 33 16.56 5.68 10.79
CA THR A 33 15.96 4.34 10.84
C THR A 33 14.47 4.45 10.56
N VAL A 34 13.97 3.67 9.60
CA VAL A 34 12.54 3.63 9.22
C VAL A 34 11.92 2.32 9.68
N LEU A 35 10.78 2.37 10.36
CA LEU A 35 9.96 1.21 10.69
C LEU A 35 8.78 1.10 9.73
N VAL A 36 8.72 0.04 8.94
CA VAL A 36 7.57 -0.31 8.08
C VAL A 36 6.66 -1.28 8.82
N ILE A 37 5.39 -0.91 9.00
CA ILE A 37 4.38 -1.80 9.59
C ILE A 37 3.69 -2.60 8.49
N GLY A 38 3.62 -3.92 8.67
CA GLY A 38 2.92 -4.89 7.82
C GLY A 38 3.79 -6.04 7.33
N SER A 39 3.23 -6.88 6.47
CA SER A 39 3.82 -8.17 6.06
C SER A 39 3.53 -8.59 4.62
N GLY A 40 2.91 -7.71 3.81
CA GLY A 40 2.54 -8.00 2.44
C GLY A 40 3.61 -7.58 1.42
N GLY A 41 3.26 -7.74 0.13
CA GLY A 41 4.13 -7.34 -0.97
C GLY A 41 4.30 -5.83 -1.09
N ARG A 42 3.34 -5.05 -0.53
CA ARG A 42 3.44 -3.59 -0.43
C ARG A 42 4.58 -3.22 0.49
N GLU A 43 4.63 -3.86 1.66
CA GLU A 43 5.64 -3.59 2.66
C GLU A 43 7.01 -4.06 2.18
N HIS A 44 7.08 -5.19 1.47
CA HIS A 44 8.33 -5.60 0.80
C HIS A 44 8.82 -4.54 -0.19
N ALA A 45 7.93 -4.03 -1.04
CA ALA A 45 8.30 -2.97 -1.98
C ALA A 45 8.70 -1.65 -1.32
N LEU A 46 8.05 -1.27 -0.23
CA LEU A 46 8.43 -0.11 0.56
C LEU A 46 9.82 -0.33 1.17
N CYS A 47 10.07 -1.51 1.77
CA CYS A 47 11.39 -1.84 2.32
C CYS A 47 12.48 -1.77 1.25
N TYR A 48 12.24 -2.38 0.08
CA TYR A 48 13.17 -2.33 -1.05
C TYR A 48 13.50 -0.89 -1.48
N ALA A 49 12.48 -0.03 -1.60
CA ALA A 49 12.69 1.35 -2.01
C ALA A 49 13.34 2.22 -0.91
N LEU A 50 12.96 2.03 0.35
CA LEU A 50 13.55 2.73 1.50
C LEU A 50 15.03 2.36 1.70
N ASN A 51 15.37 1.09 1.56
CA ASN A 51 16.76 0.60 1.68
C ASN A 51 17.70 1.22 0.62
N ARG A 52 17.14 1.72 -0.49
CA ARG A 52 17.88 2.41 -1.55
C ARG A 52 17.92 3.94 -1.37
N SER A 53 17.22 4.47 -0.37
CA SER A 53 17.15 5.91 -0.11
C SER A 53 18.42 6.39 0.60
N PRO A 54 19.14 7.40 0.08
CA PRO A 54 20.34 7.95 0.73
C PRO A 54 20.11 8.41 2.18
N SER A 55 18.95 9.01 2.47
CA SER A 55 18.57 9.48 3.80
C SER A 55 18.05 8.38 4.75
N CYS A 56 18.03 7.11 4.32
CA CYS A 56 17.66 5.99 5.18
C CYS A 56 18.91 5.25 5.67
N ASP A 57 19.08 5.12 6.98
CA ASP A 57 20.19 4.36 7.58
C ASP A 57 19.90 2.86 7.63
N ALA A 58 18.73 2.52 8.15
CA ALA A 58 18.27 1.15 8.30
C ALA A 58 16.75 1.06 8.11
N VAL A 59 16.29 -0.08 7.58
CA VAL A 59 14.86 -0.39 7.48
C VAL A 59 14.54 -1.56 8.42
N LEU A 60 13.56 -1.34 9.29
CA LEU A 60 12.92 -2.36 10.13
C LEU A 60 11.53 -2.66 9.56
N CYS A 61 11.08 -3.90 9.64
CA CYS A 61 9.72 -4.25 9.19
C CYS A 61 9.02 -5.15 10.22
N ALA A 62 7.82 -4.77 10.66
CA ALA A 62 7.08 -5.50 11.69
C ALA A 62 5.69 -5.94 11.19
N PRO A 63 5.37 -7.25 11.16
CA PRO A 63 6.28 -8.38 11.41
C PRO A 63 7.18 -8.70 10.19
N GLY A 64 6.92 -8.10 9.03
CA GLY A 64 7.57 -8.47 7.78
C GLY A 64 7.13 -9.85 7.26
N ASN A 65 7.87 -10.39 6.30
CA ASN A 65 7.63 -11.73 5.76
C ASN A 65 8.94 -12.41 5.34
N ALA A 66 8.85 -13.70 4.96
CA ALA A 66 10.00 -14.49 4.57
C ALA A 66 10.80 -13.88 3.40
N GLY A 67 10.12 -13.24 2.44
CA GLY A 67 10.78 -12.58 1.32
C GLY A 67 11.56 -11.34 1.73
N ILE A 68 11.00 -10.50 2.60
CA ILE A 68 11.70 -9.31 3.13
C ILE A 68 12.96 -9.72 3.88
N ALA A 69 12.85 -10.77 4.72
CA ALA A 69 13.98 -11.30 5.47
C ALA A 69 15.06 -11.89 4.54
N GLN A 70 14.66 -12.65 3.50
CA GLN A 70 15.59 -13.28 2.56
C GLN A 70 16.27 -12.29 1.61
N SER A 71 15.56 -11.26 1.17
CA SER A 71 16.11 -10.25 0.27
C SER A 71 17.09 -9.30 0.95
N GLY A 72 17.04 -9.21 2.28
CA GLY A 72 17.82 -8.24 3.05
C GLY A 72 17.33 -6.80 2.92
N ASP A 73 16.11 -6.59 2.39
CA ASP A 73 15.55 -5.25 2.20
C ASP A 73 15.14 -4.58 3.53
N ALA A 74 14.94 -5.36 4.60
CA ALA A 74 14.75 -4.86 5.96
C ALA A 74 15.05 -5.94 7.01
N THR A 75 15.27 -5.51 8.26
CA THR A 75 15.28 -6.41 9.43
C THR A 75 13.86 -6.66 9.90
N CYS A 76 13.38 -7.90 9.80
CA CYS A 76 12.04 -8.28 10.25
C CYS A 76 11.96 -8.41 11.78
N ILE A 77 10.94 -7.82 12.38
CA ILE A 77 10.67 -7.81 13.83
C ILE A 77 9.37 -8.57 14.09
N SER A 78 9.46 -9.89 14.19
CA SER A 78 8.30 -10.79 14.23
C SER A 78 7.51 -10.76 15.54
N ASP A 79 8.12 -10.29 16.63
CA ASP A 79 7.58 -10.29 17.99
C ASP A 79 6.89 -8.97 18.38
N LEU A 80 6.95 -7.95 17.53
CA LEU A 80 6.25 -6.69 17.77
C LEU A 80 4.76 -6.80 17.42
N ASP A 81 3.89 -6.66 18.43
CA ASP A 81 2.45 -6.55 18.21
C ASP A 81 2.11 -5.17 17.62
N ILE A 82 1.84 -5.15 16.32
CA ILE A 82 1.50 -3.93 15.58
C ILE A 82 0.08 -3.40 15.85
N SER A 83 -0.74 -4.16 16.60
CA SER A 83 -2.07 -3.73 17.03
C SER A 83 -2.04 -3.00 18.39
N ASP A 84 -0.94 -3.12 19.14
CA ASP A 84 -0.71 -2.42 20.40
C ASP A 84 0.16 -1.17 20.16
N SER A 85 -0.46 0.00 20.14
CA SER A 85 0.25 1.26 19.93
C SER A 85 1.28 1.56 21.02
N VAL A 86 1.07 1.09 22.26
CA VAL A 86 2.03 1.28 23.35
C VAL A 86 3.30 0.47 23.08
N ALA A 87 3.15 -0.78 22.62
CA ALA A 87 4.28 -1.62 22.23
C ALA A 87 5.07 -1.02 21.06
N VAL A 88 4.38 -0.53 20.03
CA VAL A 88 5.02 0.11 18.86
C VAL A 88 5.77 1.39 19.26
N ILE A 89 5.17 2.26 20.08
CA ILE A 89 5.82 3.49 20.58
C ILE A 89 7.06 3.15 21.41
N ALA A 90 6.96 2.18 22.33
CA ALA A 90 8.09 1.75 23.15
C ALA A 90 9.23 1.20 22.29
N PHE A 91 8.90 0.41 21.26
CA PHE A 91 9.86 -0.10 20.30
C PHE A 91 10.56 1.03 19.53
N CYS A 92 9.79 1.99 19.00
CA CYS A 92 10.34 3.12 18.24
C CYS A 92 11.35 3.92 19.07
N ARG A 93 11.03 4.21 20.34
CA ARG A 93 11.92 4.91 21.26
C ARG A 93 13.18 4.11 21.57
N LYS A 94 13.04 2.80 21.81
CA LYS A 94 14.18 1.91 22.10
C LYS A 94 15.16 1.81 20.93
N MET A 95 14.64 1.75 19.71
CA MET A 95 15.43 1.53 18.50
C MET A 95 15.88 2.81 17.80
N GLY A 96 15.47 3.99 18.30
CA GLY A 96 15.78 5.27 17.64
C GLY A 96 15.14 5.39 16.25
N VAL A 97 13.89 4.93 16.10
CA VAL A 97 13.15 5.03 14.84
C VAL A 97 12.85 6.50 14.54
N GLY A 98 13.35 6.99 13.41
CA GLY A 98 13.14 8.37 12.94
C GLY A 98 11.84 8.56 12.16
N MET A 99 11.27 7.49 11.60
CA MET A 99 9.97 7.52 10.93
C MET A 99 9.29 6.16 10.93
N VAL A 100 7.96 6.14 11.10
CA VAL A 100 7.12 4.95 10.90
C VAL A 100 6.34 5.08 9.59
N VAL A 101 6.28 4.02 8.80
CA VAL A 101 5.45 3.92 7.58
C VAL A 101 4.41 2.83 7.80
N VAL A 102 3.13 3.19 7.84
CA VAL A 102 2.06 2.23 8.09
C VAL A 102 1.50 1.70 6.77
N GLY A 103 1.82 0.44 6.47
CA GLY A 103 1.40 -0.23 5.24
C GLY A 103 -0.06 -0.72 5.23
N PRO A 104 -0.48 -1.59 6.17
CA PRO A 104 -1.81 -2.16 6.18
C PRO A 104 -2.85 -1.18 6.71
N GLU A 105 -4.08 -1.37 6.26
CA GLU A 105 -5.22 -0.53 6.54
C GLU A 105 -5.77 -0.73 7.97
N ALA A 106 -5.64 -1.92 8.54
CA ALA A 106 -6.16 -2.21 9.88
C ALA A 106 -5.54 -1.31 10.97
N PRO A 107 -4.20 -1.18 11.10
CA PRO A 107 -3.59 -0.25 12.07
C PRO A 107 -3.93 1.22 11.81
N LEU A 108 -4.18 1.61 10.55
CA LEU A 108 -4.62 2.98 10.23
C LEU A 108 -6.01 3.25 10.81
N VAL A 109 -6.95 2.33 10.59
CA VAL A 109 -8.33 2.45 11.08
C VAL A 109 -8.41 2.40 12.60
N THR A 110 -7.59 1.58 13.26
CA THR A 110 -7.56 1.50 14.74
C THR A 110 -6.87 2.69 15.40
N GLY A 111 -6.18 3.55 14.63
CA GLY A 111 -5.61 4.80 15.13
C GLY A 111 -4.14 4.74 15.54
N LEU A 112 -3.37 3.75 15.07
CA LEU A 112 -1.93 3.68 15.35
C LEU A 112 -1.19 4.98 14.98
N VAL A 113 -1.55 5.58 13.83
CA VAL A 113 -0.99 6.86 13.39
C VAL A 113 -1.29 7.99 14.37
N ASN A 114 -2.51 8.06 14.89
CA ASN A 114 -2.89 9.09 15.86
C ASN A 114 -2.02 9.01 17.12
N ASP A 115 -1.81 7.80 17.62
CA ASP A 115 -1.02 7.56 18.83
C ASP A 115 0.47 7.85 18.63
N LEU A 116 1.04 7.46 17.47
CA LEU A 116 2.44 7.76 17.13
C LEU A 116 2.68 9.27 16.98
N VAL A 117 1.77 9.98 16.28
CA VAL A 117 1.86 11.44 16.14
C VAL A 117 1.73 12.13 17.49
N LYS A 118 0.81 11.68 18.36
CA LYS A 118 0.68 12.18 19.74
C LYS A 118 1.94 11.93 20.57
N ALA A 119 2.67 10.87 20.27
CA ALA A 119 3.95 10.54 20.89
C ALA A 119 5.16 11.24 20.23
N GLU A 120 4.92 12.16 19.31
CA GLU A 120 5.93 12.94 18.57
C GLU A 120 6.86 12.08 17.68
N ILE A 121 6.36 10.93 17.22
CA ILE A 121 7.08 10.06 16.27
C ILE A 121 6.60 10.37 14.85
N PRO A 122 7.49 10.82 13.93
CA PRO A 122 7.13 11.05 12.54
C PRO A 122 6.51 9.80 11.91
N THR A 123 5.32 9.94 11.35
CA THR A 123 4.54 8.79 10.88
C THR A 123 3.87 9.09 9.54
N PHE A 124 4.20 8.29 8.54
CA PHE A 124 3.54 8.29 7.25
C PHE A 124 2.35 7.32 7.26
N GLY A 125 1.16 7.90 7.29
CA GLY A 125 -0.12 7.22 7.23
C GLY A 125 -1.25 8.20 7.54
N PRO A 126 -2.48 7.97 7.07
CA PRO A 126 -3.62 8.80 7.45
C PRO A 126 -4.00 8.58 8.92
N SER A 127 -4.53 9.62 9.57
CA SER A 127 -5.27 9.46 10.83
C SER A 127 -6.44 8.48 10.66
N SER A 128 -6.92 7.86 11.74
CA SER A 128 -8.10 6.96 11.70
C SER A 128 -9.32 7.61 11.05
N LYS A 129 -9.54 8.90 11.28
CA LYS A 129 -10.63 9.68 10.65
C LYS A 129 -10.49 9.77 9.13
N ALA A 130 -9.26 9.92 8.62
CA ALA A 130 -9.00 9.94 7.18
C ALA A 130 -8.99 8.50 6.60
N ALA A 131 -8.48 7.54 7.36
CA ALA A 131 -8.49 6.12 7.01
C ALA A 131 -9.91 5.56 6.87
N ALA A 132 -10.91 6.18 7.51
CA ALA A 132 -12.33 5.84 7.33
C ALA A 132 -12.81 5.91 5.86
N LEU A 133 -12.12 6.66 4.98
CA LEU A 133 -12.39 6.65 3.53
C LEU A 133 -12.20 5.28 2.90
N GLU A 134 -11.26 4.49 3.40
CA GLU A 134 -11.03 3.11 2.97
C GLU A 134 -11.72 2.12 3.93
N GLY A 135 -11.72 2.43 5.22
CA GLY A 135 -12.29 1.62 6.29
C GLY A 135 -13.81 1.49 6.23
N SER A 136 -14.55 2.46 5.68
CA SER A 136 -16.00 2.38 5.47
C SER A 136 -16.39 2.91 4.09
N LYS A 137 -16.93 2.01 3.28
CA LYS A 137 -17.54 2.31 1.99
C LYS A 137 -18.77 3.20 2.17
N ASP A 138 -19.54 3.00 3.23
CA ASP A 138 -20.68 3.87 3.56
C ASP A 138 -20.22 5.31 3.84
N PHE A 139 -19.19 5.49 4.68
CA PHE A 139 -18.61 6.80 4.95
C PHE A 139 -18.10 7.47 3.67
N MET A 140 -17.33 6.74 2.85
CA MET A 140 -16.81 7.23 1.58
C MET A 140 -17.93 7.67 0.63
N LYS A 141 -19.00 6.87 0.53
CA LYS A 141 -20.13 7.18 -0.35
C LYS A 141 -20.93 8.40 0.12
N LYS A 142 -21.20 8.52 1.43
CA LYS A 142 -21.82 9.73 2.01
C LYS A 142 -20.98 10.97 1.77
N LEU A 143 -19.65 10.85 1.77
CA LEU A 143 -18.76 11.95 1.42
C LEU A 143 -18.91 12.33 -0.06
N CYS A 144 -18.94 11.35 -0.96
CA CYS A 144 -19.19 11.60 -2.38
C CYS A 144 -20.52 12.33 -2.61
N ASP A 145 -21.61 11.89 -1.98
CA ASP A 145 -22.93 12.55 -2.09
C ASP A 145 -22.88 13.99 -1.57
N LYS A 146 -22.28 14.20 -0.39
CA LYS A 146 -22.18 15.54 0.23
C LYS A 146 -21.42 16.54 -0.64
N TYR A 147 -20.39 16.09 -1.35
CA TYR A 147 -19.52 16.94 -2.17
C TYR A 147 -19.78 16.82 -3.68
N ASN A 148 -20.86 16.14 -4.09
CA ASN A 148 -21.21 15.89 -5.49
C ASN A 148 -20.07 15.27 -6.31
N ILE A 149 -19.31 14.35 -5.71
CA ILE A 149 -18.25 13.59 -6.39
C ILE A 149 -18.91 12.42 -7.13
N PRO A 150 -18.82 12.33 -8.46
CA PRO A 150 -19.46 11.25 -9.22
C PRO A 150 -18.99 9.87 -8.75
N THR A 151 -19.95 9.00 -8.42
CA THR A 151 -19.68 7.61 -8.01
C THR A 151 -20.85 6.72 -8.42
N ALA A 152 -20.64 5.40 -8.48
CA ALA A 152 -21.71 4.45 -8.78
C ALA A 152 -22.87 4.59 -7.77
N GLN A 153 -24.11 4.44 -8.23
CA GLN A 153 -25.28 4.38 -7.34
C GLN A 153 -25.10 3.27 -6.29
N TYR A 154 -25.59 3.51 -5.09
CA TYR A 154 -25.40 2.60 -3.96
C TYR A 154 -26.57 2.70 -2.98
N ARG A 155 -26.72 1.65 -2.18
CA ARG A 155 -27.56 1.64 -0.98
C ARG A 155 -26.91 0.73 0.06
N THR A 156 -26.93 1.15 1.31
CA THR A 156 -26.34 0.40 2.44
C THR A 156 -27.45 -0.33 3.19
N PHE A 157 -27.18 -1.56 3.63
CA PHE A 157 -28.13 -2.39 4.39
C PHE A 157 -27.43 -3.04 5.57
N THR A 158 -28.16 -3.17 6.67
CA THR A 158 -27.78 -3.99 7.83
C THR A 158 -28.70 -5.21 8.00
N ASP A 159 -29.88 -5.18 7.37
CA ASP A 159 -30.84 -6.28 7.35
C ASP A 159 -30.74 -7.06 6.02
N PRO A 160 -30.46 -8.38 6.04
CA PRO A 160 -30.37 -9.18 4.83
C PRO A 160 -31.71 -9.27 4.06
N VAL A 161 -32.86 -9.19 4.73
CA VAL A 161 -34.17 -9.23 4.09
C VAL A 161 -34.38 -7.97 3.24
N GLU A 162 -34.07 -6.80 3.80
CA GLU A 162 -34.15 -5.52 3.08
C GLU A 162 -33.17 -5.47 1.91
N ALA A 163 -31.94 -5.97 2.11
CA ALA A 163 -30.93 -6.06 1.06
C ALA A 163 -31.41 -6.93 -0.10
N LYS A 164 -31.96 -8.12 0.18
CA LYS A 164 -32.49 -9.04 -0.84
C LYS A 164 -33.69 -8.44 -1.58
N GLN A 165 -34.57 -7.73 -0.87
CA GLN A 165 -35.69 -7.05 -1.53
C GLN A 165 -35.19 -5.96 -2.48
N TYR A 166 -34.23 -5.14 -2.06
CA TYR A 166 -33.66 -4.13 -2.94
C TYR A 166 -32.99 -4.74 -4.19
N VAL A 167 -32.25 -5.85 -4.03
CA VAL A 167 -31.65 -6.56 -5.17
C VAL A 167 -32.73 -7.08 -6.14
N LYS A 168 -33.87 -7.59 -5.64
CA LYS A 168 -35.00 -7.98 -6.49
C LYS A 168 -35.54 -6.80 -7.30
N ASP A 169 -35.62 -5.63 -6.68
CA ASP A 169 -36.16 -4.44 -7.33
C ASP A 169 -35.18 -3.86 -8.38
N GLN A 170 -33.87 -3.98 -8.17
CA GLN A 170 -32.84 -3.48 -9.10
C GLN A 170 -32.52 -4.47 -10.24
N GLY A 171 -32.57 -5.77 -9.99
CA GLY A 171 -32.13 -6.82 -10.92
C GLY A 171 -30.60 -7.03 -10.96
N ALA A 172 -30.17 -8.00 -11.78
CA ALA A 172 -28.76 -8.34 -12.03
C ALA A 172 -28.35 -7.93 -13.47
N PRO A 173 -27.06 -7.65 -13.75
CA PRO A 173 -25.89 -7.81 -12.86
C PRO A 173 -25.82 -6.72 -11.79
N ILE A 174 -25.44 -7.11 -10.57
CA ILE A 174 -25.29 -6.19 -9.43
C ILE A 174 -24.04 -6.52 -8.61
N VAL A 175 -23.44 -5.51 -7.98
CA VAL A 175 -22.25 -5.69 -7.16
C VAL A 175 -22.62 -5.59 -5.69
N VAL A 176 -22.42 -6.67 -4.94
CA VAL A 176 -22.61 -6.71 -3.48
C VAL A 176 -21.26 -6.52 -2.81
N LYS A 177 -21.18 -5.59 -1.85
CA LYS A 177 -19.94 -5.28 -1.13
C LYS A 177 -20.18 -5.24 0.37
N ALA A 178 -19.30 -5.88 1.14
CA ALA A 178 -19.28 -5.73 2.59
C ALA A 178 -18.75 -4.33 2.95
N ASP A 179 -19.40 -3.65 3.89
CA ASP A 179 -18.80 -2.47 4.52
C ASP A 179 -17.70 -2.89 5.50
N GLY A 180 -16.70 -2.04 5.71
CA GLY A 180 -15.53 -2.43 6.52
C GLY A 180 -14.36 -2.99 5.70
N LEU A 181 -13.33 -3.38 6.46
CA LEU A 181 -12.11 -4.01 5.97
C LEU A 181 -12.36 -5.48 5.63
N ALA A 182 -12.90 -5.73 4.44
CA ALA A 182 -13.07 -7.09 3.91
C ALA A 182 -11.89 -7.56 3.06
N ALA A 183 -10.79 -6.78 3.10
CA ALA A 183 -9.52 -7.14 2.53
C ALA A 183 -9.60 -7.72 1.10
N GLY A 184 -10.35 -7.01 0.26
CA GLY A 184 -10.55 -7.30 -1.16
C GLY A 184 -11.29 -8.60 -1.50
N LYS A 185 -11.84 -9.32 -0.52
CA LYS A 185 -12.73 -10.47 -0.73
C LYS A 185 -14.20 -10.16 -0.48
N GLY A 186 -14.51 -9.05 0.17
CA GLY A 186 -15.90 -8.59 0.38
C GLY A 186 -16.51 -7.90 -0.83
N VAL A 187 -16.24 -8.36 -2.05
CA VAL A 187 -16.86 -7.85 -3.29
C VAL A 187 -17.28 -9.04 -4.14
N VAL A 188 -18.58 -9.12 -4.44
CA VAL A 188 -19.14 -10.11 -5.36
C VAL A 188 -19.81 -9.37 -6.52
N VAL A 189 -19.43 -9.73 -7.75
CA VAL A 189 -20.14 -9.30 -8.97
C VAL A 189 -21.13 -10.41 -9.28
N ALA A 190 -22.38 -10.23 -8.86
CA ALA A 190 -23.43 -11.21 -9.04
C ALA A 190 -24.08 -11.01 -10.42
N MET A 191 -24.00 -12.06 -11.24
CA MET A 191 -24.59 -12.12 -12.57
C MET A 191 -26.05 -12.62 -12.53
N SER A 192 -26.47 -13.17 -11.38
CA SER A 192 -27.84 -13.62 -11.12
C SER A 192 -28.35 -13.15 -9.76
N LEU A 193 -29.66 -13.23 -9.53
CA LEU A 193 -30.26 -12.92 -8.23
C LEU A 193 -29.81 -13.90 -7.14
N ASP A 194 -29.65 -15.18 -7.48
CA ASP A 194 -29.23 -16.21 -6.53
C ASP A 194 -27.79 -15.95 -6.04
N GLU A 195 -26.87 -15.64 -6.96
CA GLU A 195 -25.50 -15.23 -6.61
C GLU A 195 -25.48 -13.98 -5.70
N ALA A 196 -26.39 -13.03 -5.94
CA ALA A 196 -26.49 -11.83 -5.12
C ALA A 196 -27.03 -12.14 -3.72
N PHE A 197 -28.00 -13.06 -3.59
CA PHE A 197 -28.54 -13.48 -2.30
C PHE A 197 -27.53 -14.27 -1.48
N GLU A 198 -26.78 -15.17 -2.11
CA GLU A 198 -25.67 -15.89 -1.46
C GLU A 198 -24.60 -14.93 -0.95
N ALA A 199 -24.26 -13.91 -1.75
CA ALA A 199 -23.32 -12.87 -1.32
C ALA A 199 -23.84 -12.08 -0.11
N ILE A 200 -25.12 -11.70 -0.10
CA ILE A 200 -25.76 -11.01 1.02
C ILE A 200 -25.71 -11.87 2.29
N ASP A 201 -26.08 -13.16 2.19
CA ASP A 201 -26.06 -14.06 3.34
C ASP A 201 -24.64 -14.28 3.86
N SER A 202 -23.67 -14.45 2.96
CA SER A 202 -22.26 -14.60 3.34
C SER A 202 -21.73 -13.36 4.08
N MET A 203 -22.10 -12.15 3.64
CA MET A 203 -21.61 -10.90 4.20
C MET A 203 -22.34 -10.46 5.49
N LEU A 204 -23.67 -10.58 5.54
CA LEU A 204 -24.48 -10.08 6.66
C LEU A 204 -24.83 -11.14 7.70
N VAL A 205 -24.66 -12.43 7.39
CA VAL A 205 -24.97 -13.54 8.32
C VAL A 205 -23.71 -14.31 8.72
N GLN A 206 -22.79 -14.56 7.80
CA GLN A 206 -21.64 -15.46 8.03
C GLN A 206 -20.31 -14.76 8.34
N GLY A 207 -20.19 -13.44 8.13
CA GLY A 207 -19.07 -12.62 8.62
C GLY A 207 -17.68 -13.04 8.12
N SER A 208 -17.55 -13.52 6.89
CA SER A 208 -16.27 -13.95 6.32
C SER A 208 -15.46 -12.75 5.77
N PHE A 209 -14.17 -12.97 5.45
CA PHE A 209 -13.28 -12.18 4.56
C PHE A 209 -12.01 -11.56 5.21
N GLY A 210 -10.86 -11.74 4.53
CA GLY A 210 -9.48 -11.41 4.96
C GLY A 210 -8.55 -11.05 3.78
N SER A 211 -7.26 -10.77 4.04
CA SER A 211 -6.22 -9.96 3.30
C SER A 211 -6.22 -9.81 1.75
N ALA A 212 -6.02 -8.56 1.27
CA ALA A 212 -5.78 -8.15 -0.13
C ALA A 212 -4.42 -7.46 -0.37
N GLY A 213 -3.88 -7.71 -1.57
CA GLY A 213 -2.57 -7.31 -2.05
C GLY A 213 -2.50 -6.08 -2.96
N SER A 214 -1.26 -5.64 -3.08
CA SER A 214 -0.76 -4.42 -3.72
C SER A 214 -0.15 -4.70 -5.10
N ARG A 215 -0.28 -3.72 -6.01
CA ARG A 215 0.53 -3.63 -7.24
C ARG A 215 1.62 -2.59 -6.98
N VAL A 216 2.86 -2.94 -7.22
CA VAL A 216 4.02 -2.16 -6.78
C VAL A 216 4.55 -1.34 -7.96
N LEU A 217 4.39 -0.02 -7.90
CA LEU A 217 4.99 0.95 -8.83
C LEU A 217 6.38 1.44 -8.38
N MET A 218 6.91 0.93 -7.25
CA MET A 218 8.11 1.46 -6.60
C MET A 218 9.40 1.30 -7.42
N MET A 219 9.44 0.37 -8.38
CA MET A 219 10.65 0.12 -9.19
C MET A 219 11.10 1.29 -10.06
N ARG A 220 10.19 2.24 -10.36
CA ARG A 220 10.50 3.41 -11.19
C ARG A 220 10.94 4.62 -10.38
N LEU A 221 10.78 4.64 -9.06
CA LEU A 221 11.11 5.81 -8.25
C LEU A 221 12.63 5.95 -8.13
N GLU A 222 13.16 7.12 -8.50
CA GLU A 222 14.59 7.45 -8.37
C GLU A 222 14.86 8.42 -7.22
N SER A 223 13.85 9.22 -6.83
CA SER A 223 13.94 10.12 -5.67
C SER A 223 14.19 9.38 -4.36
N ASP A 224 14.78 10.10 -3.40
CA ASP A 224 14.91 9.66 -2.01
C ASP A 224 13.53 9.50 -1.37
N LEU A 225 13.08 8.25 -1.23
CA LEU A 225 11.76 7.97 -0.69
C LEU A 225 11.67 8.34 0.79
N ALA A 226 12.72 8.12 1.57
CA ALA A 226 12.72 8.45 3.00
C ALA A 226 12.47 9.94 3.20
N GLN A 227 13.14 10.79 2.42
CA GLN A 227 12.95 12.24 2.48
C GLN A 227 11.56 12.66 2.01
N VAL A 228 11.05 12.07 0.93
CA VAL A 228 9.69 12.35 0.44
C VAL A 228 8.63 12.02 1.51
N LEU A 229 8.76 10.87 2.17
CA LEU A 229 7.83 10.46 3.22
C LEU A 229 7.98 11.31 4.49
N LEU A 230 9.19 11.75 4.83
CA LEU A 230 9.40 12.71 5.93
C LEU A 230 8.76 14.07 5.64
N SER A 231 8.94 14.62 4.44
CA SER A 231 8.26 15.85 4.01
C SER A 231 6.74 15.68 4.08
N ALA A 232 6.22 14.51 3.74
CA ALA A 232 4.80 14.20 3.91
C ALA A 232 4.36 14.21 5.38
N CYS A 233 5.14 13.62 6.29
CA CYS A 233 4.88 13.68 7.73
C CYS A 233 4.83 15.12 8.26
N ARG A 234 5.64 16.02 7.68
CA ARG A 234 5.74 17.43 8.08
C ARG A 234 4.72 18.35 7.40
N GLY A 235 3.95 17.84 6.44
CA GLY A 235 3.02 18.65 5.65
C GLY A 235 3.71 19.53 4.59
N GLU A 236 4.94 19.18 4.20
CA GLU A 236 5.82 19.95 3.30
C GLU A 236 5.85 19.37 1.86
N LEU A 237 4.92 18.47 1.52
CA LEU A 237 4.82 17.84 0.19
C LEU A 237 4.69 18.83 -0.97
N GLY A 238 4.21 20.06 -0.72
CA GLY A 238 4.01 21.07 -1.75
C GLY A 238 5.28 21.49 -2.49
N ASP A 239 6.44 21.33 -1.85
CA ASP A 239 7.76 21.70 -2.38
C ASP A 239 8.57 20.49 -2.87
N VAL A 240 7.99 19.27 -2.81
CA VAL A 240 8.66 18.03 -3.21
C VAL A 240 8.42 17.74 -4.70
N SER A 241 9.49 17.51 -5.45
CA SER A 241 9.43 17.00 -6.82
C SER A 241 9.95 15.57 -6.88
N LEU A 242 9.27 14.71 -7.64
CA LEU A 242 9.64 13.31 -7.80
C LEU A 242 10.30 13.08 -9.16
N THR A 243 11.43 12.38 -9.13
CA THR A 243 12.14 11.87 -10.29
C THR A 243 11.79 10.40 -10.47
N TRP A 244 11.40 10.07 -11.70
CA TRP A 244 11.00 8.73 -12.09
C TRP A 244 11.85 8.27 -13.27
N SER A 245 12.28 7.02 -13.22
CA SER A 245 12.91 6.35 -14.33
C SER A 245 12.03 6.42 -15.58
N PRO A 246 12.60 6.75 -16.75
CA PRO A 246 11.87 6.75 -18.02
C PRO A 246 11.50 5.33 -18.48
N GLU A 247 12.18 4.30 -17.96
CA GLU A 247 11.85 2.90 -18.21
C GLU A 247 10.43 2.57 -17.73
N MET A 248 9.77 1.70 -18.49
CA MET A 248 8.48 1.11 -18.15
C MET A 248 8.69 0.02 -17.10
N ALA A 249 7.70 -0.18 -16.23
CA ALA A 249 7.70 -1.27 -15.27
C ALA A 249 6.42 -2.07 -15.37
N MET A 250 6.53 -3.39 -15.28
CA MET A 250 5.41 -4.32 -15.30
C MET A 250 5.53 -5.31 -14.14
N VAL A 251 4.40 -5.67 -13.53
CA VAL A 251 4.32 -6.69 -12.49
C VAL A 251 3.46 -7.85 -12.99
N VAL A 252 4.03 -9.06 -13.06
CA VAL A 252 3.27 -10.31 -13.16
C VAL A 252 3.00 -10.80 -11.73
N VAL A 253 1.72 -11.01 -11.40
CA VAL A 253 1.35 -11.55 -10.09
C VAL A 253 1.20 -13.06 -10.22
N MET A 254 2.09 -13.82 -9.57
CA MET A 254 1.90 -15.25 -9.39
C MET A 254 0.97 -15.50 -8.21
N ALA A 255 -0.12 -16.22 -8.50
CA ALA A 255 -1.15 -16.59 -7.55
C ALA A 255 -1.14 -18.10 -7.32
N SER A 256 -1.56 -18.51 -6.12
CA SER A 256 -1.79 -19.92 -5.80
C SER A 256 -2.89 -20.49 -6.70
N GLN A 257 -2.69 -21.71 -7.19
CA GLN A 257 -3.65 -22.40 -8.05
C GLN A 257 -5.03 -22.46 -7.37
N GLY A 258 -6.06 -21.93 -8.05
CA GLY A 258 -7.43 -21.84 -7.56
C GLY A 258 -7.87 -20.44 -7.09
N TYR A 259 -6.95 -19.48 -6.95
CA TYR A 259 -7.29 -18.07 -6.65
C TYR A 259 -8.13 -17.45 -7.80
N PRO A 260 -9.17 -16.62 -7.52
CA PRO A 260 -9.57 -16.08 -6.21
C PRO A 260 -10.47 -16.98 -5.35
N GLY A 261 -10.84 -18.16 -5.84
CA GLY A 261 -11.62 -19.16 -5.10
C GLY A 261 -10.79 -19.94 -4.08
N SER A 262 -11.15 -21.20 -3.83
CA SER A 262 -10.38 -22.08 -2.96
C SER A 262 -9.03 -22.42 -3.59
N TYR A 263 -7.94 -22.15 -2.88
CA TYR A 263 -6.57 -22.38 -3.37
C TYR A 263 -5.75 -23.27 -2.43
N LYS A 264 -4.79 -23.98 -3.00
CA LYS A 264 -3.86 -24.83 -2.25
C LYS A 264 -2.81 -23.96 -1.53
N LYS A 265 -2.63 -24.19 -0.23
CA LYS A 265 -1.54 -23.63 0.58
C LYS A 265 -0.41 -24.64 0.75
N GLY A 266 0.77 -24.15 1.12
CA GLY A 266 1.96 -24.97 1.37
C GLY A 266 2.66 -25.45 0.10
N THR A 267 2.34 -24.90 -1.08
CA THR A 267 3.07 -25.25 -2.30
C THR A 267 4.45 -24.63 -2.26
N VAL A 268 5.48 -25.45 -2.48
CA VAL A 268 6.87 -25.00 -2.43
C VAL A 268 7.18 -24.06 -3.59
N ILE A 269 7.87 -22.97 -3.26
CA ILE A 269 8.37 -21.96 -4.19
C ILE A 269 9.87 -22.20 -4.34
N ARG A 270 10.36 -22.25 -5.58
CA ARG A 270 11.76 -22.53 -5.90
C ARG A 270 12.39 -21.40 -6.69
N ASN A 271 13.71 -21.43 -6.80
CA ASN A 271 14.49 -20.65 -7.76
C ASN A 271 14.34 -19.11 -7.72
N ILE A 272 13.80 -18.51 -6.65
CA ILE A 272 13.66 -17.03 -6.53
C ILE A 272 14.95 -16.28 -6.88
N ASN A 273 16.08 -16.68 -6.29
CA ASN A 273 17.37 -16.04 -6.56
C ASN A 273 17.82 -16.18 -8.02
N LYS A 274 17.48 -17.29 -8.69
CA LYS A 274 17.80 -17.48 -10.11
C LYS A 274 16.87 -16.66 -11.01
N ALA A 275 15.60 -16.56 -10.64
CA ALA A 275 14.62 -15.74 -11.35
C ALA A 275 15.00 -14.24 -11.30
N GLU A 276 15.46 -13.73 -10.15
CA GLU A 276 16.00 -12.36 -10.06
C GLU A 276 17.30 -12.15 -10.84
N GLN A 277 18.06 -13.21 -11.12
CA GLN A 277 19.29 -13.16 -11.92
C GLN A 277 19.04 -13.19 -13.44
N VAL A 278 17.80 -13.42 -13.90
CA VAL A 278 17.44 -13.32 -15.33
C VAL A 278 17.80 -11.94 -15.89
N SER A 279 17.63 -10.89 -15.08
CA SER A 279 18.04 -9.54 -15.44
C SER A 279 18.20 -8.69 -14.18
N PRO A 280 19.19 -7.76 -14.11
CA PRO A 280 19.25 -6.78 -13.03
C PRO A 280 18.03 -5.85 -12.97
N ALA A 281 17.18 -5.87 -14.00
CA ALA A 281 15.92 -5.15 -14.06
C ALA A 281 14.73 -5.94 -13.45
N VAL A 282 14.95 -7.15 -12.93
CA VAL A 282 13.92 -7.99 -12.29
C VAL A 282 14.06 -7.93 -10.77
N LYS A 283 12.92 -7.80 -10.08
CA LYS A 283 12.80 -7.91 -8.62
C LYS A 283 11.52 -8.64 -8.27
N ILE A 284 11.58 -9.56 -7.31
CA ILE A 284 10.44 -10.35 -6.88
C ILE A 284 9.99 -9.90 -5.49
N PHE A 285 8.75 -9.39 -5.40
CA PHE A 285 8.15 -9.00 -4.12
C PHE A 285 7.26 -10.10 -3.58
N HIS A 286 7.43 -10.42 -2.30
CA HIS A 286 6.68 -11.48 -1.63
C HIS A 286 5.51 -10.91 -0.84
N ALA A 287 4.33 -11.50 -1.00
CA ALA A 287 3.11 -11.07 -0.29
C ALA A 287 2.48 -12.17 0.56
N GLY A 288 2.57 -13.43 0.13
CA GLY A 288 1.88 -14.55 0.75
C GLY A 288 2.79 -15.76 0.91
N THR A 289 4.00 -15.54 1.45
CA THR A 289 5.03 -16.58 1.58
C THR A 289 5.44 -16.81 3.03
N ALA A 290 5.76 -18.04 3.39
CA ALA A 290 6.33 -18.42 4.68
C ALA A 290 7.45 -19.44 4.49
N LEU A 291 8.21 -19.73 5.55
CA LEU A 291 9.08 -20.90 5.62
C LEU A 291 8.30 -22.04 6.29
N ASP A 292 8.41 -23.25 5.74
CA ASP A 292 7.92 -24.47 6.38
C ASP A 292 8.92 -25.03 7.41
N GLY A 293 8.56 -26.14 8.06
CA GLY A 293 9.41 -26.77 9.09
C GLY A 293 10.75 -27.30 8.57
N ASP A 294 10.88 -27.49 7.25
CA ASP A 294 12.10 -27.93 6.58
C ASP A 294 12.91 -26.73 6.04
N GLY A 295 12.45 -25.51 6.27
CA GLY A 295 13.07 -24.29 5.79
C GLY A 295 12.80 -23.97 4.32
N ASN A 296 11.85 -24.66 3.66
CA ASN A 296 11.46 -24.33 2.30
C ASN A 296 10.56 -23.10 2.29
N LEU A 297 10.75 -22.25 1.28
CA LEU A 297 9.79 -21.19 0.98
C LEU A 297 8.51 -21.78 0.40
N VAL A 298 7.36 -21.45 1.00
CA VAL A 298 6.04 -21.96 0.61
C VAL A 298 5.02 -20.85 0.42
N ALA A 299 4.06 -21.07 -0.48
CA ALA A 299 2.92 -20.19 -0.69
C ALA A 299 1.84 -20.43 0.37
N VAL A 300 1.48 -19.38 1.11
CA VAL A 300 0.42 -19.41 2.15
C VAL A 300 -0.74 -18.46 1.85
N GLY A 301 -0.56 -17.55 0.89
CA GLY A 301 -1.57 -16.59 0.42
C GLY A 301 -2.13 -16.92 -0.97
N GLY A 302 -3.18 -16.18 -1.36
CA GLY A 302 -3.79 -16.31 -2.69
C GLY A 302 -2.95 -15.65 -3.77
N ARG A 303 -2.48 -14.42 -3.53
CA ARG A 303 -1.46 -13.74 -4.33
C ARG A 303 -0.13 -13.88 -3.59
N VAL A 304 0.88 -14.39 -4.27
CA VAL A 304 2.07 -14.92 -3.61
C VAL A 304 3.29 -14.07 -3.94
N LEU A 305 3.57 -13.89 -5.23
CA LEU A 305 4.74 -13.17 -5.73
C LEU A 305 4.30 -12.08 -6.72
N GLY A 306 4.97 -10.93 -6.66
CA GLY A 306 4.93 -9.89 -7.70
C GLY A 306 6.27 -9.84 -8.42
N ILE A 307 6.35 -10.48 -9.58
CA ILE A 307 7.53 -10.54 -10.43
C ILE A 307 7.53 -9.25 -11.22
N THR A 308 8.38 -8.32 -10.78
CA THR A 308 8.41 -6.98 -11.33
C THR A 308 9.63 -6.85 -12.21
N ALA A 309 9.46 -6.34 -13.43
CA ALA A 309 10.56 -6.08 -14.34
C ALA A 309 10.47 -4.66 -14.91
N LYS A 310 11.63 -4.04 -15.13
CA LYS A 310 11.75 -2.82 -15.95
C LYS A 310 12.16 -3.16 -17.37
N GLY A 311 11.79 -2.30 -18.32
CA GLY A 311 12.18 -2.38 -19.73
C GLY A 311 12.09 -1.00 -20.39
N LYS A 312 12.76 -0.83 -21.54
CA LYS A 312 12.68 0.41 -22.33
C LYS A 312 11.26 0.69 -22.82
N ASP A 313 10.47 -0.37 -22.99
CA ASP A 313 9.07 -0.38 -23.38
C ASP A 313 8.31 -1.47 -22.59
N ILE A 314 7.00 -1.56 -22.79
CA ILE A 314 6.15 -2.50 -22.05
C ILE A 314 6.39 -3.95 -22.49
N GLU A 315 6.74 -4.15 -23.76
CA GLU A 315 7.05 -5.45 -24.35
C GLU A 315 8.29 -6.08 -23.70
N GLU A 316 9.39 -5.31 -23.59
CA GLU A 316 10.62 -5.79 -22.96
C GLU A 316 10.45 -6.01 -21.46
N ALA A 317 9.72 -5.12 -20.77
CA ALA A 317 9.37 -5.34 -19.36
C ALA A 317 8.52 -6.61 -19.18
N ARG A 318 7.66 -6.91 -20.15
CA ARG A 318 6.86 -8.13 -20.15
C ARG A 318 7.69 -9.37 -20.35
N GLU A 319 8.53 -9.39 -21.38
CA GLU A 319 9.41 -10.52 -21.69
C GLU A 319 10.28 -10.89 -20.49
N ARG A 320 10.99 -9.92 -19.90
CA ARG A 320 11.83 -10.15 -18.71
C ARG A 320 11.05 -10.71 -17.52
N ALA A 321 9.83 -10.23 -17.29
CA ALA A 321 9.01 -10.72 -16.19
C ALA A 321 8.57 -12.18 -16.41
N TYR A 322 8.20 -12.55 -17.65
CA TYR A 322 7.83 -13.94 -17.96
C TYR A 322 9.04 -14.86 -18.02
N ASP A 323 10.19 -14.40 -18.52
CA ASP A 323 11.44 -15.16 -18.47
C ASP A 323 11.81 -15.52 -17.03
N ALA A 324 11.59 -14.61 -16.07
CA ALA A 324 11.78 -14.86 -14.64
C ALA A 324 10.73 -15.82 -14.04
N VAL A 325 9.50 -15.86 -14.58
CA VAL A 325 8.45 -16.79 -14.14
C VAL A 325 8.77 -18.24 -14.54
N GLU A 326 9.46 -18.45 -15.66
CA GLU A 326 9.77 -19.77 -16.22
C GLU A 326 11.00 -20.45 -15.58
N VAL A 327 11.67 -19.81 -14.60
CA VAL A 327 12.86 -20.34 -13.89
C VAL A 327 12.48 -21.19 -12.67
#